data_AF-A0AA39DLI8-F1
#
_entry.id   AF-A0AA39DLI8-F1
#
_cell.length_a   1.000
_cell.length_b   1.000
_cell.length_c   1.000
_cell.angle_alpha   90.00
_cell.angle_beta   90.00
_cell.angle_gamma   90.00
#
_symmetry.space_group_name_H-M   'P 1'
#
loop_
_entity.id
_entity.type
_entity.pdbx_description
1 polymer ?
#
loop_
_entity_poly.entity_id
_entity_poly.type
_entity_poly.pdbx_seq_one_letter_code
_entity_poly.pdbx_strand_id
1 'polypeptide(L)'
;MDNNEQAEKATGANKRKRKRKEIAPFGNYRNYYGYRIGQEFEEDPRLKVLKKEWFEGKDCLDIGCNNGLITIAIAKKFHCQSILGIDIDPDRIEDAHWNLRKILRKESAGKMHLNTSKIEAVERANGLHDCTSASSNEQTREISRDFSICNEKDLSDIVSFQQENFVQSWRPPQDKSYHTILCLSVTKWIHLNWGDDGLITLFVKIWKLLHPGGILVLEPQPWSSYAKNRLVSEVSIYLYGAPFNLDNSYIYICIRWTLNKVEQIFHFYRSTSF
;
A
#
# COMPACT_ATOMS: atom_id res chain seq x y z
N MET A 1 54.84 52.50 -8.33
CA MET A 1 54.45 52.95 -9.68
C MET A 1 54.09 51.73 -10.48
N ASP A 2 52.85 51.33 -10.23
CA ASP A 2 51.86 50.66 -11.06
C ASP A 2 52.27 50.22 -12.47
N ASN A 3 52.04 48.93 -12.73
CA ASN A 3 51.50 48.40 -13.97
C ASN A 3 51.16 46.92 -13.76
N ASN A 4 49.88 46.59 -13.56
CA ASN A 4 49.12 45.94 -14.62
C ASN A 4 47.66 45.73 -14.20
N GLU A 5 46.79 46.42 -14.92
CA GLU A 5 45.35 46.27 -14.94
C GLU A 5 44.95 44.96 -15.65
N GLN A 6 43.75 44.46 -15.29
CA GLN A 6 42.93 43.49 -16.02
C GLN A 6 43.31 42.00 -15.97
N ALA A 7 42.66 41.30 -15.03
CA ALA A 7 42.05 39.98 -15.30
C ALA A 7 40.92 39.68 -14.29
N GLU A 8 39.85 40.47 -14.29
CA GLU A 8 38.58 40.02 -13.70
C GLU A 8 37.94 38.99 -14.64
N LYS A 9 38.16 37.70 -14.34
CA LYS A 9 37.36 36.59 -14.86
C LYS A 9 36.69 35.85 -13.70
N ALA A 10 35.42 36.19 -13.54
CA ALA A 10 34.31 35.33 -13.14
C ALA A 10 34.67 33.92 -12.64
N THR A 11 34.43 33.67 -11.36
CA THR A 11 33.95 32.36 -10.90
C THR A 11 32.74 32.55 -10.00
N GLY A 12 31.56 32.53 -10.63
CA GLY A 12 30.29 32.41 -9.94
C GLY A 12 30.24 31.10 -9.17
N ALA A 13 30.36 31.16 -7.84
CA ALA A 13 30.16 30.03 -6.96
C ALA A 13 28.68 29.63 -6.96
N ASN A 14 28.35 28.66 -7.80
CA ASN A 14 27.05 28.04 -7.93
C ASN A 14 26.75 27.20 -6.67
N LYS A 15 26.30 27.85 -5.59
CA LYS A 15 25.83 27.18 -4.36
C LYS A 15 24.50 26.47 -4.66
N ARG A 16 24.57 25.25 -5.19
CA ARG A 16 23.44 24.31 -5.18
C ARG A 16 23.03 24.10 -3.72
N LYS A 17 21.93 24.73 -3.29
CA LYS A 17 21.26 24.45 -2.02
C LYS A 17 21.01 22.94 -1.96
N ARG A 18 21.84 22.20 -1.22
CA ARG A 18 21.58 20.77 -0.92
C ARG A 18 20.23 20.73 -0.24
N LYS A 19 19.20 20.21 -0.93
CA LYS A 19 17.88 19.98 -0.33
C LYS A 19 18.11 19.20 0.95
N ARG A 20 17.69 19.76 2.09
CA ARG A 20 17.74 19.12 3.40
C ARG A 20 17.06 17.76 3.24
N LYS A 21 17.78 16.68 3.52
CA LYS A 21 17.26 15.31 3.35
C LYS A 21 16.02 15.20 4.24
N GLU A 22 14.85 15.03 3.63
CA GLU A 22 13.60 14.81 4.34
C GLU A 22 13.79 13.55 5.21
N ILE A 23 13.71 13.72 6.53
CA ILE A 23 13.88 12.62 7.48
C ILE A 23 12.53 11.94 7.57
N ALA A 24 12.45 10.68 7.18
CA ALA A 24 11.25 9.85 7.28
C ALA A 24 11.46 8.83 8.42
N PRO A 25 11.21 9.22 9.69
CA PRO A 25 11.57 8.41 10.85
C PRO A 25 10.82 7.07 10.92
N PHE A 26 9.62 7.01 10.33
CA PHE A 26 8.79 5.81 10.23
C PHE A 26 8.80 5.18 8.83
N GLY A 27 9.67 5.64 7.92
CA GLY A 27 9.67 5.18 6.53
C GLY A 27 8.53 5.72 5.68
N ASN A 28 7.86 6.76 6.15
CA ASN A 28 6.75 7.48 5.54
C ASN A 28 7.19 8.33 4.33
N TYR A 29 7.90 7.74 3.38
CA TYR A 29 8.38 8.45 2.20
C TYR A 29 7.23 8.88 1.28
N ARG A 30 7.29 10.11 0.77
CA ARG A 30 6.28 10.64 -0.16
C ARG A 30 6.25 9.89 -1.50
N ASN A 31 7.43 9.55 -2.02
CA ASN A 31 7.61 8.85 -3.31
C ASN A 31 7.97 7.37 -3.13
N TYR A 32 7.40 6.71 -2.13
CA TYR A 32 7.74 5.33 -1.81
C TYR A 32 7.57 4.36 -2.99
N TYR A 33 6.45 4.50 -3.71
CA TYR A 33 6.17 3.72 -4.91
C TYR A 33 6.96 4.19 -6.13
N GLY A 34 7.26 5.48 -6.26
CA GLY A 34 8.09 6.00 -7.36
C GLY A 34 9.52 5.44 -7.33
N TYR A 35 10.08 5.21 -6.13
CA TYR A 35 11.37 4.54 -5.98
C TYR A 35 11.29 3.03 -6.26
N ARG A 36 10.16 2.39 -5.95
CA ARG A 36 10.02 0.92 -6.01
C ARG A 36 9.53 0.37 -7.34
N ILE A 37 8.65 1.08 -8.01
CA ILE A 37 8.10 0.67 -9.31
C ILE A 37 9.14 0.91 -10.41
N GLY A 38 10.20 1.70 -10.17
CA GLY A 38 11.14 2.08 -11.22
C GLY A 38 10.44 2.78 -12.38
N GLN A 39 11.16 3.17 -13.43
CA GLN A 39 10.52 3.65 -14.66
C GLN A 39 10.07 2.50 -15.59
N GLU A 40 10.35 1.24 -15.22
CA GLU A 40 10.22 0.07 -16.09
C GLU A 40 8.94 -0.75 -15.88
N PHE A 41 8.23 -0.59 -14.76
CA PHE A 41 7.06 -1.42 -14.44
C PHE A 41 5.74 -0.63 -14.54
N GLU A 42 4.77 -1.19 -15.27
CA GLU A 42 3.39 -0.66 -15.34
C GLU A 42 2.60 -0.92 -14.04
N GLU A 43 2.91 -2.02 -13.34
CA GLU A 43 2.32 -2.43 -12.06
C GLU A 43 3.41 -2.78 -11.03
N ASP A 44 3.09 -2.62 -9.74
CA ASP A 44 3.98 -3.03 -8.65
C ASP A 44 4.23 -4.56 -8.70
N PRO A 45 5.50 -5.02 -8.68
CA PRO A 45 5.84 -6.44 -8.80
C PRO A 45 5.17 -7.34 -7.76
N ARG A 46 4.80 -6.82 -6.58
CA ARG A 46 4.13 -7.61 -5.53
C ARG A 46 2.79 -8.15 -6.01
N LEU A 47 2.07 -7.42 -6.86
CA LEU A 47 0.80 -7.85 -7.44
C LEU A 47 0.92 -9.09 -8.35
N LYS A 48 2.14 -9.49 -8.73
CA LYS A 48 2.39 -10.72 -9.50
C LYS A 48 2.57 -11.96 -8.63
N VAL A 49 2.95 -11.77 -7.36
CA VAL A 49 3.20 -12.86 -6.40
C VAL A 49 1.98 -13.08 -5.50
N LEU A 50 1.22 -12.02 -5.25
CA LEU A 50 -0.06 -12.11 -4.55
C LEU A 50 -1.07 -12.95 -5.33
N LYS A 51 -1.79 -13.83 -4.62
CA LYS A 51 -2.77 -14.74 -5.22
C LYS A 51 -4.20 -14.30 -4.93
N LYS A 52 -5.08 -14.45 -5.92
CA LYS A 52 -6.48 -13.98 -5.85
C LYS A 52 -7.25 -14.61 -4.68
N GLU A 53 -7.05 -15.90 -4.44
CA GLU A 53 -7.70 -16.64 -3.37
C GLU A 53 -7.36 -16.14 -1.96
N TRP A 54 -6.32 -15.31 -1.81
CA TRP A 54 -6.01 -14.67 -0.54
C TRP A 54 -6.92 -13.46 -0.24
N PHE A 55 -7.61 -12.91 -1.23
CA PHE A 55 -8.32 -11.63 -1.08
C PHE A 55 -9.77 -11.67 -1.59
N GLU A 56 -10.10 -12.52 -2.56
CA GLU A 56 -11.44 -12.56 -3.14
C GLU A 56 -12.52 -12.84 -2.09
N GLY A 57 -13.48 -11.92 -2.00
CA GLY A 57 -14.58 -12.01 -1.04
C GLY A 57 -14.15 -11.93 0.43
N LYS A 58 -12.95 -11.40 0.72
CA LYS A 58 -12.37 -11.37 2.07
C LYS A 58 -12.24 -9.97 2.65
N ASP A 59 -12.42 -9.89 3.97
CA ASP A 59 -12.06 -8.71 4.77
C ASP A 59 -10.55 -8.66 5.02
N CYS A 60 -9.92 -7.57 4.59
CA CYS A 60 -8.48 -7.41 4.57
C CYS A 60 -8.01 -6.19 5.38
N LEU A 61 -6.77 -6.25 5.86
CA LEU A 61 -6.08 -5.14 6.53
C LEU A 61 -4.71 -4.94 5.91
N ASP A 62 -4.33 -3.70 5.63
CA ASP A 62 -3.01 -3.31 5.14
C ASP A 62 -2.30 -2.39 6.14
N ILE A 63 -1.33 -2.96 6.85
CA ILE A 63 -0.55 -2.24 7.86
C ILE A 63 0.57 -1.48 7.15
N GLY A 64 0.65 -0.17 7.36
CA GLY A 64 1.62 0.73 6.71
C GLY A 64 1.32 0.96 5.23
N CYS A 65 0.07 1.30 4.91
CA CYS A 65 -0.43 1.41 3.54
C CYS A 65 0.23 2.56 2.72
N ASN A 66 0.91 3.49 3.39
CA ASN A 66 1.46 4.72 2.80
C ASN A 66 0.36 5.46 2.01
N ASN A 67 0.62 5.87 0.77
CA ASN A 67 -0.35 6.57 -0.08
C ASN A 67 -1.44 5.67 -0.71
N GLY A 68 -1.62 4.44 -0.20
CA GLY A 68 -2.74 3.56 -0.52
C GLY A 68 -2.75 2.94 -1.92
N LEU A 69 -1.77 3.22 -2.80
CA LEU A 69 -1.81 2.73 -4.19
C LEU A 69 -1.86 1.20 -4.30
N ILE A 70 -1.08 0.49 -3.49
CA ILE A 70 -1.14 -0.99 -3.47
C ILE A 70 -2.41 -1.50 -2.84
N THR A 71 -2.86 -0.89 -1.75
CA THR A 71 -4.12 -1.24 -1.08
C THR A 71 -5.29 -1.18 -2.07
N ILE A 72 -5.37 -0.09 -2.85
CA ILE A 72 -6.39 0.11 -3.89
C ILE A 72 -6.22 -0.91 -5.02
N ALA A 73 -4.99 -1.15 -5.47
CA ALA A 73 -4.73 -2.11 -6.55
C ALA A 73 -5.12 -3.54 -6.15
N ILE A 74 -4.81 -3.97 -4.92
CA ILE A 74 -5.22 -5.28 -4.37
C ILE A 74 -6.74 -5.39 -4.33
N ALA A 75 -7.43 -4.37 -3.79
CA ALA A 75 -8.89 -4.36 -3.70
C ALA A 75 -9.56 -4.58 -5.06
N LYS A 76 -9.07 -3.87 -6.08
CA LYS A 76 -9.59 -3.94 -7.45
C LYS A 76 -9.24 -5.25 -8.13
N LYS A 77 -7.96 -5.64 -8.10
CA LYS A 77 -7.43 -6.78 -8.86
C LYS A 77 -7.94 -8.12 -8.32
N PHE A 78 -8.14 -8.20 -7.01
CA PHE A 78 -8.49 -9.44 -6.34
C PHE A 78 -9.87 -9.45 -5.70
N HIS A 79 -10.68 -8.41 -5.90
CA HIS A 79 -12.08 -8.33 -5.48
C HIS A 79 -12.29 -8.58 -3.98
N CYS A 80 -11.62 -7.78 -3.14
CA CYS A 80 -11.82 -7.82 -1.70
C CYS A 80 -13.28 -7.55 -1.32
N GLN A 81 -13.76 -8.17 -0.22
CA GLN A 81 -15.03 -7.77 0.38
C GLN A 81 -14.91 -6.40 1.05
N SER A 82 -13.81 -6.20 1.78
CA SER A 82 -13.38 -4.91 2.32
C SER A 82 -11.85 -4.91 2.49
N ILE A 83 -11.23 -3.74 2.44
CA ILE A 83 -9.84 -3.55 2.84
C ILE A 83 -9.67 -2.21 3.58
N LEU A 84 -9.05 -2.28 4.76
CA LEU A 84 -8.66 -1.11 5.53
C LEU A 84 -7.15 -0.91 5.39
N GLY A 85 -6.72 0.26 4.90
CA GLY A 85 -5.32 0.69 4.96
C GLY A 85 -5.06 1.55 6.19
N ILE A 86 -4.03 1.21 6.97
CA ILE A 86 -3.59 1.99 8.13
C ILE A 86 -2.19 2.51 7.88
N ASP A 87 -1.96 3.79 8.18
CA ASP A 87 -0.64 4.40 8.21
C ASP A 87 -0.52 5.36 9.39
N ILE A 88 0.69 5.53 9.91
CA ILE A 88 0.95 6.42 11.05
C ILE A 88 0.98 7.89 10.64
N ASP A 89 1.27 8.17 9.36
CA ASP A 89 1.44 9.53 8.84
C ASP A 89 0.13 10.06 8.24
N PRO A 90 -0.44 11.16 8.79
CA PRO A 90 -1.67 11.76 8.26
C PRO A 90 -1.54 12.25 6.81
N ASP A 91 -0.38 12.76 6.39
CA ASP A 91 -0.16 13.22 5.01
C ASP A 91 -0.27 12.04 4.03
N ARG A 92 0.19 10.84 4.44
CA ARG A 92 0.12 9.65 3.59
C ARG A 92 -1.31 9.15 3.47
N ILE A 93 -2.09 9.23 4.55
CA ILE A 93 -3.52 8.90 4.54
C ILE A 93 -4.33 9.89 3.69
N GLU A 94 -4.01 11.19 3.75
CA GLU A 94 -4.64 12.16 2.87
C GLU A 94 -4.36 11.85 1.39
N ASP A 95 -3.09 11.54 1.06
CA ASP A 95 -2.71 11.10 -0.29
C ASP A 95 -3.44 9.81 -0.70
N ALA A 96 -3.65 8.87 0.22
CA ALA A 96 -4.38 7.63 -0.03
C ALA A 96 -5.84 7.90 -0.41
N HIS A 97 -6.53 8.75 0.35
CA HIS A 97 -7.88 9.18 0.01
C HIS A 97 -7.93 9.96 -1.33
N TRP A 98 -6.94 10.80 -1.61
CA TRP A 98 -6.86 11.50 -2.90
C TRP A 98 -6.68 10.52 -4.07
N ASN A 99 -5.79 9.54 -3.93
CA ASN A 99 -5.57 8.49 -4.93
C ASN A 99 -6.83 7.66 -5.18
N LEU A 100 -7.55 7.27 -4.11
CA LEU A 100 -8.83 6.56 -4.23
C LEU A 100 -9.85 7.37 -5.03
N ARG A 101 -10.07 8.64 -4.65
CA ARG A 101 -10.98 9.54 -5.39
C ARG A 101 -10.58 9.72 -6.84
N LYS A 102 -9.28 9.84 -7.13
CA LYS A 102 -8.75 9.98 -8.48
C LYS A 102 -9.03 8.75 -9.33
N ILE A 103 -8.84 7.56 -8.78
CA ILE A 103 -9.10 6.29 -9.48
C ILE A 103 -10.59 6.14 -9.76
N LEU A 104 -11.45 6.40 -8.77
CA LEU A 104 -12.91 6.38 -8.92
C LEU A 104 -13.38 7.32 -10.04
N ARG A 105 -12.90 8.57 -10.07
CA ARG A 105 -13.24 9.53 -11.14
C ARG A 105 -12.83 9.04 -12.53
N LYS A 106 -11.65 8.42 -12.64
CA LYS A 106 -11.16 7.88 -13.92
C LYS A 106 -12.03 6.72 -14.41
N GLU A 107 -12.52 5.89 -13.49
CA GLU A 107 -13.41 4.77 -13.80
C GLU A 107 -14.80 5.24 -14.23
N SER A 108 -15.38 6.22 -13.54
CA SER A 108 -16.68 6.79 -13.95
C SER A 108 -16.60 7.44 -15.32
N ALA A 109 -15.53 8.18 -15.62
CA ALA A 109 -15.30 8.76 -16.95
C ALA A 109 -15.14 7.69 -18.04
N GLY A 110 -14.45 6.58 -17.73
CA GLY A 110 -14.31 5.43 -18.64
C GLY A 110 -15.63 4.69 -18.90
N LYS A 111 -16.43 4.46 -17.86
CA LYS A 111 -17.77 3.85 -17.96
C LYS A 111 -18.72 4.73 -18.78
N MET A 112 -18.69 6.04 -18.61
CA MET A 112 -19.49 6.97 -19.44
C MET A 112 -19.10 6.90 -20.92
N HIS A 113 -17.80 6.87 -21.24
CA HIS A 113 -17.35 6.80 -22.64
C HIS A 113 -17.70 5.46 -23.32
N LEU A 114 -17.64 4.35 -22.59
CA LEU A 114 -18.09 3.03 -23.06
C LEU A 114 -19.61 2.95 -23.26
N ASN A 115 -20.39 3.62 -22.42
CA ASN A 115 -21.85 3.66 -22.58
C ASN A 115 -22.26 4.56 -23.75
N THR A 116 -21.62 5.72 -23.94
CA THR A 116 -21.85 6.59 -25.11
C THR A 116 -21.51 5.86 -26.42
N SER A 117 -20.36 5.20 -26.50
CA SER A 117 -19.96 4.45 -27.70
C SER A 117 -20.83 3.21 -27.97
N LYS A 118 -21.37 2.56 -26.94
CA LYS A 118 -22.38 1.50 -27.09
C LYS A 118 -23.72 2.05 -27.56
N ILE A 119 -24.19 3.18 -27.04
CA ILE A 119 -25.44 3.85 -27.48
C ILE A 119 -25.31 4.27 -28.95
N GLU A 120 -24.20 4.91 -29.33
CA GLU A 120 -23.92 5.32 -30.72
C GLU A 120 -23.75 4.13 -31.68
N ALA A 121 -23.34 2.95 -31.20
CA ALA A 121 -23.26 1.74 -32.00
C ALA A 121 -24.64 1.08 -32.20
N VAL A 122 -25.50 1.12 -31.18
CA VAL A 122 -26.89 0.65 -31.26
C VAL A 122 -27.74 1.57 -32.13
N GLU A 123 -27.55 2.89 -32.06
CA GLU A 123 -28.23 3.86 -32.91
C GLU A 123 -27.80 3.73 -34.38
N ARG A 124 -26.53 3.41 -34.66
CA ARG A 124 -26.07 3.10 -36.03
C ARG A 124 -26.60 1.77 -36.57
N ALA A 125 -26.79 0.77 -35.71
CA ALA A 125 -27.38 -0.51 -36.11
C ALA A 125 -28.88 -0.41 -36.42
N ASN A 126 -29.59 0.53 -35.78
CA ASN A 126 -31.02 0.78 -36.00
C ASN A 126 -31.31 1.82 -37.09
N GLY A 127 -30.27 2.38 -37.73
CA GLY A 127 -30.38 3.45 -38.73
C GLY A 127 -30.74 3.03 -40.15
N LEU A 128 -31.41 1.88 -40.34
CA LEU A 128 -31.96 1.48 -41.64
C LEU A 128 -33.27 0.71 -41.49
N HIS A 129 -34.37 1.43 -41.22
CA HIS A 129 -35.67 1.10 -41.79
C HIS A 129 -36.62 2.29 -41.63
N ASP A 130 -36.79 3.04 -42.72
CA ASP A 130 -37.94 3.92 -42.90
C ASP A 130 -39.06 3.08 -43.53
N CYS A 131 -40.17 2.92 -42.81
CA CYS A 131 -41.54 3.24 -43.25
C CYS A 131 -42.64 2.40 -42.56
N THR A 132 -43.65 3.16 -42.08
CA THR A 132 -45.08 2.83 -41.89
C THR A 132 -45.55 1.85 -40.80
N SER A 133 -46.57 2.36 -40.07
CA SER A 133 -47.67 1.70 -39.35
C SER A 133 -47.46 1.32 -37.88
N ALA A 134 -48.41 1.80 -37.09
CA ALA A 134 -48.55 1.59 -35.67
C ALA A 134 -48.81 0.10 -35.34
N SER A 135 -48.01 -0.47 -34.46
CA SER A 135 -48.40 -1.64 -33.67
C SER A 135 -47.51 -1.78 -32.45
N SER A 136 -48.17 -1.97 -31.32
CA SER A 136 -47.66 -2.26 -29.98
C SER A 136 -46.60 -3.38 -29.96
N ASN A 137 -45.39 -3.07 -29.51
CA ASN A 137 -44.37 -4.06 -29.15
C ASN A 137 -44.07 -3.99 -27.65
N GLU A 138 -44.75 -4.84 -26.88
CA GLU A 138 -44.42 -5.13 -25.47
C GLU A 138 -43.13 -5.96 -25.31
N GLN A 139 -42.51 -6.41 -26.40
CA GLN A 139 -41.33 -7.30 -26.36
C GLN A 139 -39.97 -6.59 -26.14
N THR A 140 -39.91 -5.25 -26.17
CA THR A 140 -38.64 -4.52 -25.93
C THR A 140 -38.36 -4.27 -24.44
N ARG A 141 -39.29 -4.65 -23.54
CA ARG A 141 -39.17 -4.42 -22.08
C ARG A 141 -38.66 -5.62 -21.28
N GLU A 142 -38.50 -6.79 -21.90
CA GLU A 142 -37.99 -7.98 -21.22
C GLU A 142 -36.47 -8.14 -21.37
N ILE A 143 -35.90 -7.78 -22.54
CA ILE A 143 -34.44 -7.83 -22.75
C ILE A 143 -33.70 -6.79 -21.89
N SER A 144 -34.37 -5.72 -21.46
CA SER A 144 -33.81 -4.70 -20.57
C SER A 144 -33.84 -5.06 -19.08
N ARG A 145 -34.56 -6.12 -18.69
CA ARG A 145 -34.66 -6.56 -17.28
C ARG A 145 -33.70 -7.69 -16.91
N ASP A 146 -33.14 -8.39 -17.90
CA ASP A 146 -32.15 -9.45 -17.70
C ASP A 146 -30.70 -8.93 -17.57
N PHE A 147 -30.46 -7.61 -17.70
CA PHE A 147 -29.30 -6.98 -17.08
C PHE A 147 -29.58 -6.76 -15.59
N SER A 148 -29.88 -7.86 -14.91
CA SER A 148 -30.07 -7.96 -13.48
C SER A 148 -28.87 -7.32 -12.80
N ILE A 149 -29.16 -6.24 -12.08
CA ILE A 149 -28.33 -5.49 -11.16
C ILE A 149 -27.47 -6.47 -10.34
N CYS A 150 -26.25 -6.73 -10.80
CA CYS A 150 -25.19 -6.99 -9.87
C CYS A 150 -24.98 -5.64 -9.18
N ASN A 151 -25.35 -5.56 -7.89
CA ASN A 151 -24.90 -4.48 -7.03
C ASN A 151 -23.37 -4.59 -6.93
N GLU A 152 -22.67 -4.18 -7.99
CA GLU A 152 -21.23 -4.06 -8.05
C GLU A 152 -20.89 -3.01 -6.99
N LYS A 153 -20.44 -3.48 -5.82
CA LYS A 153 -20.05 -2.60 -4.72
C LYS A 153 -19.07 -1.57 -5.27
N ASP A 154 -19.32 -0.29 -4.99
CA ASP A 154 -18.40 0.73 -5.41
C ASP A 154 -17.07 0.52 -4.68
N LEU A 155 -15.96 0.84 -5.34
CA LEU A 155 -14.65 0.71 -4.73
C LEU A 155 -14.51 1.61 -3.49
N SER A 156 -15.31 2.68 -3.41
CA SER A 156 -15.45 3.53 -2.22
C SER A 156 -16.07 2.82 -1.02
N ASP A 157 -16.90 1.79 -1.24
CA ASP A 157 -17.48 0.94 -0.18
C ASP A 157 -16.51 -0.18 0.25
N ILE A 158 -15.55 -0.53 -0.61
CA ILE A 158 -14.60 -1.62 -0.38
C ILE A 158 -13.33 -1.11 0.32
N VAL A 159 -12.82 0.06 -0.06
CA VAL A 159 -11.52 0.59 0.40
C VAL A 159 -11.72 1.72 1.40
N SER A 160 -11.12 1.59 2.58
CA SER A 160 -11.06 2.65 3.60
C SER A 160 -9.64 2.88 4.09
N PHE A 161 -9.36 4.07 4.62
CA PHE A 161 -8.06 4.45 5.16
C PHE A 161 -8.20 5.11 6.53
N GLN A 162 -7.25 4.87 7.43
CA GLN A 162 -7.22 5.45 8.78
C GLN A 162 -5.80 5.82 9.19
N GLN A 163 -5.66 6.99 9.81
CA GLN A 163 -4.40 7.44 10.42
C GLN A 163 -4.28 6.86 11.82
N GLU A 164 -3.39 5.89 12.01
CA GLU A 164 -3.25 5.18 13.27
C GLU A 164 -1.82 4.67 13.51
N ASN A 165 -1.37 4.70 14.76
CA ASN A 165 -0.19 3.94 15.17
C ASN A 165 -0.61 2.52 15.55
N PHE A 166 -0.43 1.58 14.60
CA PHE A 166 -0.81 0.18 14.77
C PHE A 166 -0.24 -0.46 16.05
N VAL A 167 0.98 -0.10 16.46
CA VAL A 167 1.65 -0.71 17.62
C VAL A 167 1.08 -0.14 18.93
N GLN A 168 1.03 1.20 19.07
CA GLN A 168 0.74 1.84 20.36
C GLN A 168 -0.72 2.25 20.54
N SER A 169 -1.31 3.00 19.58
CA SER A 169 -2.60 3.66 19.78
C SER A 169 -3.78 2.86 19.23
N TRP A 170 -3.57 2.11 18.15
CA TRP A 170 -4.70 1.54 17.43
C TRP A 170 -5.38 0.42 18.22
N ARG A 171 -6.70 0.57 18.34
CA ARG A 171 -7.62 -0.40 18.92
C ARG A 171 -8.68 -0.72 17.87
N PRO A 172 -8.70 -1.94 17.33
CA PRO A 172 -9.78 -2.34 16.43
C PRO A 172 -11.10 -2.38 17.20
N PRO A 173 -12.25 -2.22 16.51
CA PRO A 173 -13.56 -2.44 17.11
C PRO A 173 -13.67 -3.83 17.76
N GLN A 174 -14.54 -3.93 18.77
CA GLN A 174 -14.81 -5.21 19.42
C GLN A 174 -15.30 -6.24 18.38
N ASP A 175 -14.80 -7.47 18.49
CA ASP A 175 -15.08 -8.60 17.58
C ASP A 175 -14.63 -8.43 16.12
N LYS A 176 -13.84 -7.39 15.82
CA LYS A 176 -13.28 -7.23 14.47
C LYS A 176 -12.18 -8.26 14.22
N SER A 177 -12.30 -8.95 13.11
CA SER A 177 -11.29 -9.88 12.59
C SER A 177 -11.16 -9.75 11.07
N TYR A 178 -10.06 -10.27 10.54
CA TYR A 178 -9.66 -10.17 9.15
C TYR A 178 -9.25 -11.55 8.63
N HIS A 179 -9.55 -11.79 7.37
CA HIS A 179 -9.13 -13.02 6.69
C HIS A 179 -7.69 -12.92 6.22
N THR A 180 -7.27 -11.73 5.80
CA THR A 180 -5.92 -11.48 5.30
C THR A 180 -5.38 -10.17 5.85
N ILE A 181 -4.18 -10.23 6.43
CA ILE A 181 -3.46 -9.05 6.91
C ILE A 181 -2.16 -8.93 6.13
N LEU A 182 -1.95 -7.77 5.53
CA LEU A 182 -0.74 -7.39 4.81
C LEU A 182 0.17 -6.63 5.77
N CYS A 183 1.44 -7.05 5.83
CA CYS A 183 2.51 -6.35 6.54
C CYS A 183 3.70 -6.22 5.59
N LEU A 184 3.59 -5.27 4.66
CA LEU A 184 4.49 -5.17 3.53
C LEU A 184 5.55 -4.07 3.73
N SER A 185 6.80 -4.46 3.91
CA SER A 185 7.90 -3.51 4.15
C SER A 185 7.64 -2.58 5.35
N VAL A 186 7.14 -3.12 6.47
CA VAL A 186 6.85 -2.34 7.69
C VAL A 186 7.69 -2.77 8.89
N THR A 187 8.05 -4.04 8.97
CA THR A 187 8.71 -4.62 10.16
C THR A 187 9.97 -3.86 10.56
N LYS A 188 10.79 -3.41 9.60
CA LYS A 188 11.96 -2.57 9.90
C LYS A 188 11.62 -1.29 10.63
N TRP A 189 10.61 -0.56 10.17
CA TRP A 189 10.28 0.73 10.74
C TRP A 189 9.72 0.58 12.14
N ILE A 190 8.94 -0.48 12.36
CA ILE A 190 8.49 -0.84 13.71
C ILE A 190 9.69 -1.17 14.59
N HIS A 191 10.59 -2.01 14.11
CA HIS A 191 11.77 -2.44 14.85
C HIS A 191 12.72 -1.28 15.20
N LEU A 192 12.96 -0.36 14.26
CA LEU A 192 13.80 0.81 14.49
C LEU A 192 13.18 1.77 15.51
N ASN A 193 11.85 1.87 15.59
CA ASN A 193 11.19 2.84 16.48
C ASN A 193 10.80 2.28 17.85
N TRP A 194 10.52 0.98 17.94
CA TRP A 194 10.00 0.34 19.16
C TRP A 194 10.72 -0.95 19.55
N GLY A 195 11.84 -1.28 18.91
CA GLY A 195 12.64 -2.46 19.25
C GLY A 195 11.89 -3.77 19.03
N ASP A 196 12.37 -4.82 19.70
CA ASP A 196 11.77 -6.15 19.67
C ASP A 196 10.35 -6.15 20.25
N ASP A 197 10.10 -5.37 21.30
CA ASP A 197 8.78 -5.22 21.92
C ASP A 197 7.73 -4.71 20.92
N GLY A 198 8.13 -3.80 20.03
CA GLY A 198 7.28 -3.32 18.94
C GLY A 198 6.91 -4.42 17.95
N LEU A 199 7.88 -5.26 17.57
CA LEU A 199 7.64 -6.41 16.69
C LEU A 199 6.77 -7.48 17.36
N ILE A 200 7.03 -7.79 18.64
CA ILE A 200 6.21 -8.71 19.43
C ILE A 200 4.78 -8.21 19.49
N THR A 201 4.59 -6.93 19.80
CA THR A 201 3.27 -6.29 19.85
C THR A 201 2.56 -6.35 18.49
N LEU A 202 3.28 -6.05 17.40
CA LEU A 202 2.77 -6.15 16.03
C LEU A 202 2.23 -7.57 15.76
N PHE A 203 3.04 -8.60 15.96
CA PHE A 203 2.64 -9.97 15.62
C PHE A 203 1.55 -10.52 16.56
N VAL A 204 1.56 -10.16 17.84
CA VAL A 204 0.46 -10.52 18.76
C VAL A 204 -0.85 -9.87 18.34
N LYS A 205 -0.84 -8.59 17.93
CA LYS A 205 -2.04 -7.91 17.42
C LYS A 205 -2.54 -8.54 16.13
N ILE A 206 -1.64 -8.81 15.18
CA ILE A 206 -1.98 -9.49 13.92
C ILE A 206 -2.64 -10.85 14.20
N TRP A 207 -2.06 -11.67 15.08
CA TRP A 207 -2.61 -12.97 15.42
C TRP A 207 -4.02 -12.88 16.01
N LYS A 208 -4.26 -11.95 16.94
CA LYS A 208 -5.60 -11.72 17.53
C LYS A 208 -6.64 -11.23 16.52
N LEU A 209 -6.18 -10.53 15.50
CA LEU A 209 -7.01 -9.95 14.44
C LEU A 209 -7.30 -10.92 13.30
N LEU A 210 -6.52 -12.00 13.16
CA LEU A 210 -6.77 -12.99 12.13
C LEU A 210 -7.90 -13.94 12.54
N HIS A 211 -8.80 -14.22 11.60
CA HIS A 211 -9.69 -15.36 11.73
C HIS A 211 -8.89 -16.68 11.81
N PRO A 212 -9.45 -17.73 12.43
CA PRO A 212 -8.92 -19.07 12.27
C PRO A 212 -8.80 -19.43 10.78
N GLY A 213 -7.60 -19.86 10.35
CA GLY A 213 -7.30 -20.11 8.93
C GLY A 213 -6.99 -18.85 8.10
N GLY A 214 -6.93 -17.67 8.73
CA GLY A 214 -6.52 -16.42 8.10
C GLY A 214 -5.04 -16.40 7.75
N ILE A 215 -4.66 -15.46 6.88
CA ILE A 215 -3.33 -15.37 6.27
C ILE A 215 -2.65 -14.06 6.65
N LEU A 216 -1.42 -14.14 7.15
CA LEU A 216 -0.49 -13.01 7.19
C LEU A 216 0.38 -13.04 5.93
N VAL A 217 0.33 -11.96 5.15
CA VAL A 217 1.27 -11.73 4.06
C VAL A 217 2.37 -10.79 4.55
N LEU A 218 3.57 -11.33 4.79
CA LEU A 218 4.69 -10.63 5.38
C LEU A 218 5.81 -10.39 4.35
N GLU A 219 6.23 -9.13 4.20
CA GLU A 219 7.41 -8.75 3.41
C GLU A 219 8.40 -8.01 4.33
N PRO A 220 9.36 -8.70 4.97
CA PRO A 220 10.35 -8.05 5.80
C PRO A 220 11.46 -7.40 4.97
N GLN A 221 11.96 -6.24 5.39
CA GLN A 221 13.11 -5.63 4.72
C GLN A 221 14.44 -6.26 5.13
N PRO A 222 15.42 -6.34 4.21
CA PRO A 222 16.73 -6.89 4.51
C PRO A 222 17.48 -6.03 5.53
N TRP A 223 18.34 -6.68 6.32
CA TRP A 223 19.16 -6.04 7.36
C TRP A 223 20.08 -4.94 6.82
N SER A 224 20.62 -5.09 5.61
CA SER A 224 21.42 -4.07 4.94
C SER A 224 20.71 -2.70 4.83
N SER A 225 19.38 -2.67 4.89
CA SER A 225 18.59 -1.44 4.90
C SER A 225 18.43 -0.78 6.28
N TYR A 226 18.74 -1.49 7.38
CA TYR A 226 18.75 -0.95 8.75
C TYR A 226 19.96 -0.05 8.98
N ALA A 227 21.14 -0.45 8.51
CA ALA A 227 22.38 0.32 8.67
C ALA A 227 22.25 1.76 8.14
N LYS A 228 21.51 1.97 7.05
CA LYS A 228 21.25 3.28 6.44
C LYS A 228 20.30 4.17 7.25
N ASN A 229 19.57 3.59 8.20
CA ASN A 229 18.48 4.21 8.95
C ASN A 229 18.65 4.06 10.47
N ARG A 230 19.83 3.68 10.96
CA ARG A 230 20.13 3.44 12.39
C ARG A 230 20.09 4.67 13.30
N LEU A 231 19.84 5.86 12.74
CA LEU A 231 19.81 7.14 13.45
C LEU A 231 18.42 7.79 13.42
N VAL A 232 17.37 7.05 13.08
CA VAL A 232 16.02 7.61 12.88
C VAL A 232 15.25 7.82 14.18
N SER A 233 15.66 7.16 15.27
CA SER A 233 15.04 7.24 16.59
C SER A 233 16.10 6.99 17.69
N GLU A 234 15.82 7.41 18.92
CA GLU A 234 16.67 7.10 20.08
C GLU A 234 16.86 5.59 20.28
N VAL A 235 15.77 4.83 20.09
CA VAL A 235 15.78 3.36 20.14
C VAL A 235 16.74 2.77 19.11
N SER A 236 16.67 3.24 17.86
CA SER A 236 17.57 2.77 16.80
C SER A 236 19.03 3.14 17.07
N ILE A 237 19.29 4.31 17.64
CA ILE A 237 20.64 4.74 18.02
C ILE A 237 21.18 3.85 19.13
N TYR A 238 20.36 3.53 20.13
CA TYR A 238 20.76 2.65 21.23
C TYR A 238 21.03 1.22 20.75
N LEU A 239 20.13 0.65 19.94
CA LEU A 239 20.24 -0.74 19.48
C LEU A 239 21.26 -0.93 18.33
N TYR A 240 21.46 0.08 17.48
CA TYR A 240 22.20 -0.05 16.23
C TYR A 240 23.28 1.03 16.00
N GLY A 241 23.47 1.98 16.91
CA GLY A 241 24.34 3.14 16.72
C GLY A 241 25.83 2.88 16.94
N ALA A 242 26.20 1.81 17.65
CA ALA A 242 27.59 1.43 17.84
C ALA A 242 28.21 0.90 16.53
N PRO A 243 29.52 1.13 16.27
CA PRO A 243 30.22 0.61 15.11
C PRO A 243 30.51 -0.88 15.29
N PHE A 244 29.48 -1.71 15.28
CA PHE A 244 29.64 -3.15 15.08
C PHE A 244 29.67 -3.46 13.59
N ASN A 245 30.48 -4.45 13.22
CA ASN A 245 30.58 -4.94 11.85
C ASN A 245 29.26 -5.68 11.50
N LEU A 246 28.26 -4.91 11.07
CA LEU A 246 26.88 -5.33 10.81
C LEU A 246 26.73 -6.17 9.53
N ASP A 247 27.84 -6.45 8.84
CA ASP A 247 27.84 -7.00 7.48
C ASP A 247 27.42 -8.48 7.39
N ASN A 248 27.30 -9.21 8.51
CA ASN A 248 26.91 -10.62 8.54
C ASN A 248 25.70 -10.97 9.43
N SER A 249 24.94 -9.98 9.89
CA SER A 249 23.76 -10.22 10.75
C SER A 249 22.48 -10.33 9.93
N TYR A 250 21.67 -11.36 10.21
CA TYR A 250 20.35 -11.57 9.61
C TYR A 250 19.26 -11.39 10.67
N ILE A 251 18.15 -10.71 10.33
CA ILE A 251 16.92 -10.84 11.12
C ILE A 251 16.13 -12.01 10.58
N TYR A 252 15.97 -13.03 11.40
CA TYR A 252 14.95 -14.04 11.19
C TYR A 252 13.72 -13.65 12.01
N ILE A 253 12.58 -13.50 11.33
CA ILE A 253 11.28 -13.37 12.00
C ILE A 253 10.69 -14.77 12.05
N CYS A 254 11.00 -15.51 13.13
CA CYS A 254 10.41 -16.82 13.36
C CYS A 254 9.07 -16.65 14.09
N ILE A 255 7.99 -16.96 13.39
CA ILE A 255 6.63 -16.91 13.92
C ILE A 255 6.19 -18.34 14.21
N ARG A 256 6.15 -18.73 15.49
CA ARG A 256 5.53 -20.01 15.90
C ARG A 256 4.09 -19.76 16.32
N TRP A 257 3.16 -20.26 15.52
CA TRP A 257 1.73 -20.24 15.82
C TRP A 257 1.24 -21.61 16.27
N THR A 258 0.39 -21.61 17.29
CA THR A 258 -0.48 -22.75 17.62
C THR A 258 -1.95 -22.29 17.53
N LEU A 259 -2.89 -23.23 17.55
CA LEU A 259 -4.34 -22.92 17.54
C LEU A 259 -4.77 -21.94 18.65
N ASN A 260 -4.00 -21.84 19.75
CA ASN A 260 -4.41 -21.10 20.96
C ASN A 260 -3.39 -20.08 21.49
N LYS A 261 -2.17 -19.96 20.94
CA LYS A 261 -1.14 -19.01 21.42
C LYS A 261 -0.04 -18.74 20.37
N VAL A 262 0.50 -17.51 20.40
CA VAL A 262 1.85 -17.20 19.89
C VAL A 262 2.82 -17.63 20.99
N GLU A 263 3.59 -18.70 20.78
CA GLU A 263 4.44 -19.27 21.84
C GLU A 263 5.82 -18.62 21.93
N GLN A 264 6.39 -18.13 20.83
CA GLN A 264 7.73 -17.54 20.81
C GLN A 264 7.99 -16.79 19.51
N ILE A 265 8.65 -15.63 19.62
CA ILE A 265 9.41 -15.01 18.53
C ILE A 265 10.88 -15.31 18.83
N PHE A 266 11.54 -16.10 17.99
CA PHE A 266 12.98 -16.33 18.10
C PHE A 266 13.73 -15.23 17.37
N HIS A 267 14.56 -14.52 18.11
CA HIS A 267 15.65 -13.73 17.55
C HIS A 267 16.88 -14.64 17.44
N PHE A 268 17.32 -14.94 16.22
CA PHE A 268 18.67 -15.46 16.02
C PHE A 268 19.58 -14.32 15.61
N TYR A 269 20.26 -13.73 16.59
CA TYR A 269 21.52 -13.04 16.34
C TYR A 269 22.59 -14.11 16.13
N ARG A 270 22.83 -14.54 14.88
CA ARG A 270 24.02 -15.34 14.61
C ARG A 270 25.19 -14.40 14.36
N SER A 271 25.94 -14.08 15.41
CA SER A 271 27.33 -13.67 15.25
C SER A 271 28.09 -14.90 14.74
N THR A 272 28.32 -15.00 13.43
CA THR A 272 29.24 -16.02 12.92
C THR A 272 30.65 -15.53 13.15
N SER A 273 31.20 -15.84 14.32
CA SER A 273 32.62 -16.14 14.45
C SER A 273 32.73 -17.67 14.43
N PHE A 274 33.05 -18.22 13.27
CA PHE A 274 33.75 -19.51 13.18
C PHE A 274 35.22 -19.20 12.97
#